data_AF-A0A4Y9S647-F1
#
_entry.id   AF-A0A4Y9S647-F1
#
_cell.length_a   1.000
_cell.length_b   1.000
_cell.length_c   1.000
_cell.angle_alpha   90.00
_cell.angle_beta   90.00
_cell.angle_gamma   90.00
#
_symmetry.space_group_name_H-M   'P 1'
#
loop_
_entity.id
_entity.type
_entity.pdbx_description
1 polymer ?
#
loop_
_entity_poly.entity_id
_entity_poly.type
_entity_poly.pdbx_seq_one_letter_code
_entity_poly.pdbx_strand_id
1 'polypeptide(L)'
;MHDTLTRKAVTEAFSWHKFRARRRDFGLSGWPSQERWFLAYLHSEYALSELAQATARALTLAGRPAAVSLQSVWIDGTPQASALATGGRSVACELADLLFILQEYDTGGAVTARSGLLLQAKIARKHDRLPSGASTRKERLLLENLDRGEPLELYRDTGRSAGARIGAYTLGGALTGMKDCARYVLIPKELSWSSAWYWAPYLVGWPPSSSSPRIRPPTGIVHAIQRAAVAQAIGRTLNDRDQLKGCEWSRMVWDLLGDYGHVIMAGYGGQRRVNTSAIMSFLASPTVAWDLPAPGARRRPTLGPRMVAPPPDRETPAVTLDDGGPAISVIVITVRALDSEERRE
;
A
#
# COMPACT_ATOMS: atom_id res chain seq x y z
N MET A 1 -12.24 26.30 -2.65
CA MET A 1 -13.15 25.17 -2.97
C MET A 1 -12.41 23.82 -3.08
N HIS A 2 -11.30 23.63 -2.33
CA HIS A 2 -10.41 22.46 -2.45
C HIS A 2 -10.41 21.52 -1.23
N ASP A 3 -11.23 21.80 -0.21
CA ASP A 3 -11.11 21.16 1.12
C ASP A 3 -12.25 20.16 1.45
N THR A 4 -13.17 19.93 0.51
CA THR A 4 -14.31 19.02 0.70
C THR A 4 -14.04 17.60 0.18
N LEU A 5 -13.04 17.42 -0.68
CA LEU A 5 -12.65 16.11 -1.25
C LEU A 5 -11.75 15.30 -0.32
N THR A 6 -11.09 15.94 0.65
CA THR A 6 -10.20 15.31 1.64
C THR A 6 -10.92 14.35 2.59
N ARG A 7 -12.27 14.36 2.64
CA ARG A 7 -13.07 13.78 3.73
C ARG A 7 -14.06 12.67 3.35
N LYS A 8 -14.22 12.27 2.07
CA LYS A 8 -15.38 11.45 1.65
C LYS A 8 -15.14 10.19 0.82
N ALA A 9 -13.93 9.89 0.35
CA ALA A 9 -13.68 8.62 -0.33
C ALA A 9 -13.40 7.49 0.69
N VAL A 10 -14.42 7.11 1.46
CA VAL A 10 -14.39 5.88 2.28
C VAL A 10 -15.19 4.84 1.52
N THR A 11 -14.52 3.86 0.95
CA THR A 11 -15.20 2.70 0.36
C THR A 11 -15.67 1.77 1.48
N GLU A 12 -16.53 0.80 1.17
CA GLU A 12 -17.11 -0.08 2.18
C GLU A 12 -16.01 -0.85 2.92
N ALA A 13 -15.04 -1.41 2.18
CA ALA A 13 -13.88 -2.15 2.73
C ALA A 13 -13.07 -1.36 3.75
N PHE A 14 -12.94 -0.05 3.55
CA PHE A 14 -12.15 0.83 4.42
C PHE A 14 -13.02 1.62 5.40
N SER A 15 -14.28 1.22 5.61
CA SER A 15 -15.19 1.86 6.55
C SER A 15 -14.93 1.44 8.00
N TRP A 16 -15.34 2.27 8.96
CA TRP A 16 -15.33 1.89 10.39
C TRP A 16 -16.20 0.67 10.67
N HIS A 17 -17.29 0.48 9.92
CA HIS A 17 -18.16 -0.68 10.08
C HIS A 17 -17.41 -1.97 9.74
N LYS A 18 -16.78 -2.04 8.56
CA LYS A 18 -15.94 -3.19 8.20
C LYS A 18 -14.76 -3.35 9.14
N PHE A 19 -14.08 -2.26 9.50
CA PHE A 19 -12.97 -2.33 10.46
C PHE A 19 -13.39 -2.95 11.80
N ARG A 20 -14.57 -2.62 12.33
CA ARG A 20 -15.12 -3.21 13.57
C ARG A 20 -15.39 -4.71 13.43
N ALA A 21 -16.04 -5.11 12.33
CA ALA A 21 -16.28 -6.52 12.04
C ALA A 21 -14.94 -7.29 11.98
N ARG A 22 -14.00 -6.74 11.22
CA ARG A 22 -12.66 -7.28 11.06
C ARG A 22 -11.89 -7.40 12.38
N ARG A 23 -11.90 -6.36 13.22
CA ARG A 23 -11.27 -6.44 14.54
C ARG A 23 -11.83 -7.56 15.42
N ARG A 24 -13.13 -7.89 15.28
CA ARG A 24 -13.73 -9.04 15.97
C ARG A 24 -13.16 -10.35 15.43
N ASP A 25 -13.09 -10.49 14.11
CA ASP A 25 -12.49 -11.65 13.44
C ASP A 25 -11.04 -11.85 13.91
N PHE A 26 -10.24 -10.78 13.99
CA PHE A 26 -8.87 -10.84 14.51
C PHE A 26 -8.81 -11.48 15.91
N GLY A 27 -9.67 -11.04 16.84
CA GLY A 27 -9.73 -11.56 18.20
C GLY A 27 -10.06 -13.06 18.28
N LEU A 28 -10.60 -13.63 17.21
CA LEU A 28 -10.95 -15.05 17.08
C LEU A 28 -9.96 -15.83 16.20
N SER A 29 -9.08 -15.14 15.49
CA SER A 29 -8.26 -15.73 14.40
C SER A 29 -6.98 -16.43 14.86
N GLY A 30 -6.58 -16.30 16.12
CA GLY A 30 -5.31 -16.83 16.63
C GLY A 30 -4.05 -16.14 16.08
N TRP A 31 -4.19 -15.04 15.33
CA TRP A 31 -3.06 -14.33 14.74
C TRP A 31 -2.16 -13.66 15.80
N PRO A 32 -0.83 -13.74 15.64
CA PRO A 32 0.11 -13.26 16.66
C PRO A 32 0.22 -11.73 16.73
N SER A 33 -0.14 -11.01 15.65
CA SER A 33 -0.01 -9.55 15.57
C SER A 33 -1.20 -8.90 14.89
N GLN A 34 -1.79 -7.93 15.59
CA GLN A 34 -2.87 -7.09 15.07
C GLN A 34 -2.44 -6.30 13.84
N GLU A 35 -1.17 -5.84 13.82
CA GLU A 35 -0.61 -5.08 12.70
C GLU A 35 -0.58 -5.93 11.43
N ARG A 36 0.00 -7.15 11.52
CA ARG A 36 0.10 -8.09 10.39
C ARG A 36 -1.28 -8.50 9.88
N TRP A 37 -2.24 -8.73 10.78
CA TRP A 37 -3.59 -9.12 10.40
C TRP A 37 -4.32 -8.03 9.60
N PHE A 38 -4.22 -6.76 10.02
CA PHE A 38 -4.82 -5.66 9.28
C PHE A 38 -4.12 -5.39 7.95
N LEU A 39 -2.80 -5.56 7.90
CA LEU A 39 -2.08 -5.51 6.64
C LEU A 39 -2.53 -6.63 5.70
N ALA A 40 -2.58 -7.88 6.15
CA ALA A 40 -3.06 -9.01 5.36
C ALA A 40 -4.46 -8.75 4.77
N TYR A 41 -5.34 -8.04 5.48
CA TYR A 41 -6.62 -7.62 4.95
C TYR A 41 -6.51 -6.68 3.73
N LEU A 42 -5.54 -5.75 3.70
CA LEU A 42 -5.28 -4.90 2.53
C LEU A 42 -4.94 -5.73 1.28
N HIS A 43 -4.37 -6.92 1.49
CA HIS A 43 -4.01 -7.85 0.43
C HIS A 43 -5.17 -8.76 -0.02
N SER A 44 -6.35 -8.67 0.60
CA SER A 44 -7.53 -9.47 0.21
C SER A 44 -8.18 -8.97 -1.08
N GLU A 45 -8.68 -9.90 -1.91
CA GLU A 45 -9.34 -9.56 -3.20
C GLU A 45 -10.46 -8.51 -3.05
N TYR A 46 -11.22 -8.58 -1.95
CA TYR A 46 -12.26 -7.59 -1.65
C TYR A 46 -11.69 -6.18 -1.43
N ALA A 47 -10.63 -6.04 -0.63
CA ALA A 47 -9.98 -4.75 -0.41
C ALA A 47 -9.34 -4.22 -1.70
N LEU A 48 -8.70 -5.09 -2.49
CA LEU A 48 -8.07 -4.73 -3.76
C LEU A 48 -9.11 -4.26 -4.79
N SER A 49 -10.26 -4.94 -4.89
CA SER A 49 -11.34 -4.57 -5.81
C SER A 49 -11.96 -3.22 -5.47
N GLU A 50 -12.15 -2.95 -4.19
CA GLU A 50 -12.65 -1.66 -3.71
C GLU A 50 -11.65 -0.52 -3.97
N LEU A 51 -10.34 -0.79 -3.84
CA LEU A 51 -9.29 0.16 -4.22
C LEU A 51 -9.26 0.41 -5.73
N ALA A 52 -9.39 -0.64 -6.55
CA ALA A 52 -9.44 -0.52 -8.01
C ALA A 52 -10.62 0.36 -8.42
N GLN A 53 -11.80 0.07 -7.87
CA GLN A 53 -13.03 0.80 -8.16
C GLN A 53 -12.91 2.28 -7.75
N ALA A 54 -12.43 2.55 -6.54
CA ALA A 54 -12.26 3.92 -6.06
C ALA A 54 -11.23 4.71 -6.88
N THR A 55 -10.18 4.05 -7.36
CA THR A 55 -9.13 4.66 -8.18
C THR A 55 -9.62 4.97 -9.59
N ALA A 56 -10.26 3.99 -10.26
CA ALA A 56 -10.84 4.19 -11.58
C ALA A 56 -11.89 5.32 -11.59
N ARG A 57 -12.73 5.38 -10.54
CA ARG A 57 -13.70 6.46 -10.36
C ARG A 57 -13.02 7.83 -10.22
N ALA A 58 -11.95 7.91 -9.42
CA ALA A 58 -11.23 9.17 -9.21
C ALA A 58 -10.54 9.67 -10.50
N LEU A 59 -9.91 8.77 -11.25
CA LEU A 59 -9.31 9.06 -12.55
C LEU A 59 -10.35 9.58 -13.56
N THR A 60 -11.51 8.94 -13.62
CA THR A 60 -12.63 9.35 -14.48
C THR A 60 -13.15 10.74 -14.11
N LEU A 61 -13.34 11.01 -12.81
CA LEU A 61 -13.75 12.34 -12.33
C LEU A 61 -12.70 13.43 -12.61
N ALA A 62 -11.43 13.05 -12.74
CA ALA A 62 -10.35 13.93 -13.16
C ALA A 62 -10.23 14.09 -14.69
N GLY A 63 -11.19 13.57 -15.47
CA GLY A 63 -11.17 13.64 -16.93
C GLY A 63 -10.17 12.68 -17.60
N ARG A 64 -9.68 11.67 -16.87
CA ARG A 64 -8.73 10.65 -17.36
C ARG A 64 -9.35 9.24 -17.23
N PRO A 65 -10.36 8.86 -18.04
CA PRO A 65 -10.93 7.50 -17.98
C PRO A 65 -9.84 6.44 -18.18
N ALA A 66 -9.85 5.43 -17.33
CA ALA A 66 -8.83 4.39 -17.29
C ALA A 66 -9.43 3.07 -16.79
N ALA A 67 -8.88 1.95 -17.26
CA ALA A 67 -9.03 0.64 -16.64
C ALA A 67 -8.00 0.51 -15.51
N VAL A 68 -8.44 0.09 -14.34
CA VAL A 68 -7.60 -0.08 -13.15
C VAL A 68 -7.70 -1.50 -12.63
N SER A 69 -6.57 -2.12 -12.35
CA SER A 69 -6.49 -3.38 -11.63
C SER A 69 -5.42 -3.31 -10.54
N LEU A 70 -5.59 -4.12 -9.50
CA LEU A 70 -4.62 -4.27 -8.44
C LEU A 70 -4.16 -5.72 -8.36
N GLN A 71 -2.86 -5.90 -8.23
CA GLN A 71 -2.23 -7.16 -7.89
C GLN A 71 -1.54 -7.01 -6.53
N SER A 72 -1.54 -8.07 -5.76
CA SER A 72 -1.05 -8.08 -4.40
C SER A 72 -0.23 -9.33 -4.18
N VAL A 73 0.97 -9.19 -3.64
CA VAL A 73 1.79 -10.30 -3.16
C VAL A 73 1.99 -10.11 -1.66
N TRP A 74 1.45 -11.02 -0.85
CA TRP A 74 1.67 -11.01 0.60
C TRP A 74 2.83 -11.92 0.97
N ILE A 75 3.75 -11.41 1.79
CA ILE A 75 4.90 -12.16 2.29
C ILE A 75 4.93 -12.03 3.81
N ASP A 76 4.99 -13.19 4.47
CA ASP A 76 5.20 -13.24 5.91
C ASP A 76 6.70 -13.14 6.22
N GLY A 77 7.21 -11.91 6.17
CA GLY A 77 8.61 -11.58 6.40
C GLY A 77 8.90 -10.18 5.87
N THR A 78 9.60 -9.37 6.66
CA THR A 78 9.94 -8.00 6.27
C THR A 78 11.46 -7.92 6.05
N PRO A 79 11.95 -7.30 4.96
CA PRO A 79 13.38 -7.14 4.76
C PRO A 79 13.97 -6.36 5.93
N GLN A 80 15.12 -6.79 6.40
CA GLN A 80 15.87 -6.06 7.42
C GLN A 80 16.81 -5.06 6.76
N ALA A 81 16.85 -3.86 7.32
CA ALA A 81 17.73 -2.77 6.93
C ALA A 81 18.82 -2.55 7.98
N SER A 82 20.03 -2.28 7.50
CA SER A 82 21.15 -1.75 8.27
C SER A 82 21.69 -0.51 7.58
N ALA A 83 21.83 0.60 8.29
CA ALA A 83 22.29 1.85 7.71
C ALA A 83 22.90 2.80 8.75
N LEU A 84 23.48 3.89 8.26
CA LEU A 84 23.85 5.05 9.08
C LEU A 84 22.77 6.13 8.97
N ALA A 85 22.43 6.71 10.11
CA ALA A 85 21.66 7.93 10.17
C ALA A 85 22.57 9.15 10.21
N THR A 86 22.02 10.32 9.84
CA THR A 86 22.72 11.61 9.99
C THR A 86 23.24 11.76 11.42
N GLY A 87 24.53 12.10 11.54
CA GLY A 87 25.24 12.12 12.82
C GLY A 87 25.93 10.79 13.18
N GLY A 88 26.06 9.86 12.24
CA GLY A 88 26.88 8.65 12.38
C GLY A 88 26.25 7.53 13.22
N ARG A 89 24.98 7.66 13.62
CA ARG A 89 24.32 6.64 14.43
C ARG A 89 23.86 5.47 13.56
N SER A 90 24.35 4.27 13.84
CA SER A 90 23.88 3.06 13.17
C SER A 90 22.45 2.71 13.55
N VAL A 91 21.69 2.25 12.57
CA VAL A 91 20.31 1.78 12.71
C VAL A 91 20.13 0.44 12.04
N ALA A 92 19.27 -0.37 12.67
CA ALA A 92 19.14 -1.79 12.43
C ALA A 92 17.69 -2.20 12.75
N CYS A 93 16.83 -2.32 11.75
CA CYS A 93 15.40 -2.67 11.90
C CYS A 93 14.78 -3.15 10.58
N GLU A 94 13.50 -3.51 10.59
CA GLU A 94 12.71 -3.72 9.38
C GLU A 94 12.72 -2.47 8.48
N LEU A 95 12.75 -2.68 7.15
CA LEU A 95 12.74 -1.60 6.16
C LEU A 95 11.37 -0.92 6.09
N ALA A 96 10.33 -1.69 5.79
CA ALA A 96 8.93 -1.27 5.67
C ALA A 96 8.02 -2.49 5.58
N ASP A 97 6.77 -2.36 6.04
CA ASP A 97 5.82 -3.48 6.07
C ASP A 97 5.21 -3.81 4.70
N LEU A 98 5.18 -2.83 3.78
CA LEU A 98 4.54 -2.95 2.48
C LEU A 98 5.21 -2.04 1.45
N LEU A 99 5.37 -2.53 0.23
CA LEU A 99 5.73 -1.75 -0.95
C LEU A 99 4.49 -1.52 -1.82
N PHE A 100 4.15 -0.27 -2.07
CA PHE A 100 3.15 0.09 -3.07
C PHE A 100 3.82 0.49 -4.37
N ILE A 101 3.31 0.00 -5.50
CA ILE A 101 3.74 0.39 -6.84
C ILE A 101 2.54 0.89 -7.61
N LEU A 102 2.67 2.05 -8.24
CA LEU A 102 1.73 2.53 -9.24
C LEU A 102 2.41 2.41 -10.60
N GLN A 103 1.71 1.81 -11.56
CA GLN A 103 2.19 1.65 -12.92
C GLN A 103 1.11 2.09 -13.91
N GLU A 104 1.47 3.01 -14.78
CA GLU A 104 0.59 3.57 -15.80
C GLU A 104 1.00 3.06 -17.18
N TYR A 105 0.00 2.74 -17.99
CA TYR A 105 0.13 2.29 -19.36
C TYR A 105 -0.68 3.20 -20.28
N ASP A 106 -0.15 3.48 -21.46
CA ASP A 106 -0.93 4.09 -22.54
C ASP A 106 -1.88 3.09 -23.20
N THR A 107 -2.63 3.56 -24.20
CA THR A 107 -3.56 2.75 -24.99
C THR A 107 -2.85 1.72 -25.86
N GLY A 108 -1.57 1.92 -26.18
CA GLY A 108 -0.73 0.95 -26.89
C GLY A 108 -0.13 -0.14 -25.99
N GLY A 109 -0.35 -0.05 -24.67
CA GLY A 109 0.19 -0.99 -23.70
C GLY A 109 1.66 -0.72 -23.32
N ALA A 110 2.22 0.43 -23.68
CA ALA A 110 3.55 0.84 -23.23
C ALA A 110 3.46 1.49 -21.85
N VAL A 111 4.48 1.25 -21.00
CA VAL A 111 4.57 1.86 -19.67
C VAL A 111 4.92 3.34 -19.83
N THR A 112 4.06 4.21 -19.30
CA THR A 112 4.25 5.67 -19.38
C THR A 112 4.77 6.27 -18.08
N ALA A 113 4.46 5.63 -16.95
CA ALA A 113 4.97 6.03 -15.65
C ALA A 113 5.00 4.85 -14.68
N ARG A 114 5.98 4.85 -13.78
CA ARG A 114 6.01 3.94 -12.65
C ARG A 114 6.53 4.66 -11.41
N SER A 115 5.92 4.43 -10.26
CA SER A 115 6.41 4.95 -8.98
C SER A 115 6.28 3.90 -7.88
N GLY A 116 7.17 3.98 -6.89
CA GLY A 116 7.23 3.10 -5.74
C GLY A 116 7.09 3.88 -4.43
N LEU A 117 6.48 3.26 -3.43
CA LEU A 117 6.32 3.83 -2.10
C LEU A 117 6.39 2.75 -1.03
N LEU A 118 7.34 2.88 -0.11
CA LEU A 118 7.40 2.08 1.11
C LEU A 118 6.36 2.57 2.12
N LEU A 119 5.61 1.67 2.72
CA LEU A 119 4.66 1.94 3.78
C LEU A 119 5.07 1.21 5.04
N GLN A 120 5.29 1.98 6.10
CA GLN A 120 5.51 1.47 7.45
C GLN A 120 4.23 1.59 8.26
N ALA A 121 3.59 0.46 8.54
CA ALA A 121 2.40 0.35 9.37
C ALA A 121 2.72 0.52 10.85
N LYS A 122 1.83 1.21 11.58
CA LYS A 122 1.91 1.30 13.04
C LYS A 122 0.53 1.22 13.67
N ILE A 123 0.38 0.30 14.62
CA ILE A 123 -0.74 0.30 15.56
C ILE A 123 -0.62 1.51 16.50
N ALA A 124 -1.57 2.44 16.39
CA ALA A 124 -1.52 3.72 17.10
C ALA A 124 -2.76 3.94 17.99
N ARG A 125 -2.56 4.64 19.11
CA ARG A 125 -3.66 5.06 19.99
C ARG A 125 -4.34 6.35 19.55
N LYS A 126 -3.68 7.19 18.75
CA LYS A 126 -4.23 8.45 18.23
C LYS A 126 -4.10 8.48 16.71
N HIS A 127 -5.12 8.99 16.04
CA HIS A 127 -5.28 8.99 14.58
C HIS A 127 -4.18 9.75 13.82
N ASP A 128 -3.47 10.66 14.48
CA ASP A 128 -2.43 11.49 13.87
C ASP A 128 -1.05 11.29 14.50
N ARG A 129 -0.84 10.29 15.38
CA ARG A 129 0.39 10.20 16.18
C ARG A 129 1.01 8.81 16.13
N LEU A 130 2.27 8.75 15.72
CA LEU A 130 3.12 7.58 15.80
C LEU A 130 3.34 7.14 17.27
N PRO A 131 3.39 5.82 17.54
CA PRO A 131 3.76 5.32 18.85
C PRO A 131 5.21 5.64 19.20
N SER A 132 5.55 5.62 20.49
CA SER A 132 6.90 5.97 21.00
C SER A 132 7.75 4.75 21.37
N GLY A 133 7.38 3.56 20.90
CA GLY A 133 8.06 2.30 21.22
C GLY A 133 9.50 2.24 20.68
N ALA A 134 10.29 1.29 21.20
CA ALA A 134 11.68 1.10 20.76
C ALA A 134 11.79 0.75 19.25
N SER A 135 10.94 -0.13 18.72
CA SER A 135 10.94 -0.43 17.28
C SER A 135 10.60 0.82 16.47
N THR A 136 9.57 1.57 16.87
CA THR A 136 9.20 2.84 16.21
C THR A 136 10.32 3.86 16.23
N ARG A 137 11.08 3.98 17.32
CA ARG A 137 12.24 4.89 17.33
C ARG A 137 13.32 4.46 16.32
N LYS A 138 13.54 3.16 16.13
CA LYS A 138 14.49 2.65 15.12
C LYS A 138 13.99 2.89 13.71
N GLU A 139 12.74 2.58 13.43
CA GLU A 139 12.16 2.79 12.09
C GLU A 139 12.09 4.28 11.74
N ARG A 140 11.77 5.16 12.70
CA ARG A 140 11.83 6.62 12.51
C ARG A 140 13.26 7.12 12.30
N LEU A 141 14.23 6.51 12.97
CA LEU A 141 15.63 6.82 12.73
C LEU A 141 16.04 6.44 11.30
N LEU A 142 15.70 5.23 10.87
CA LEU A 142 15.94 4.77 9.50
C LEU A 142 15.22 5.67 8.48
N LEU A 143 13.90 5.77 8.56
CA LEU A 143 13.11 6.41 7.50
C LEU A 143 13.21 7.94 7.51
N GLU A 144 13.33 8.60 8.66
CA GLU A 144 13.30 10.07 8.74
C GLU A 144 14.70 10.69 8.79
N ASN A 145 15.75 9.92 9.13
CA ASN A 145 17.10 10.46 9.32
C ASN A 145 18.19 9.62 8.65
N LEU A 146 17.86 8.73 7.70
CA LEU A 146 18.86 8.04 6.88
C LEU A 146 19.87 9.04 6.31
N ASP A 147 21.15 8.73 6.46
CA ASP A 147 22.19 9.38 5.67
C ASP A 147 22.20 8.74 4.29
N ARG A 148 21.78 9.49 3.27
CA ARG A 148 21.66 8.97 1.90
C ARG A 148 23.00 8.91 1.17
N GLY A 149 24.06 9.50 1.73
CA GLY A 149 25.42 9.38 1.23
C GLY A 149 26.09 8.07 1.64
N GLU A 150 25.52 7.39 2.63
CA GLU A 150 26.04 6.14 3.18
C GLU A 150 25.24 4.92 2.67
N PRO A 151 25.85 3.72 2.65
CA PRO A 151 25.15 2.51 2.25
C PRO A 151 23.97 2.15 3.16
N LEU A 152 22.80 1.94 2.56
CA LEU A 152 21.67 1.21 3.12
C LEU A 152 21.76 -0.26 2.69
N GLU A 153 21.98 -1.17 3.62
CA GLU A 153 22.07 -2.60 3.35
C GLU A 153 20.76 -3.31 3.68
N LEU A 154 20.31 -4.19 2.79
CA LEU A 154 19.09 -4.97 2.95
C LEU A 154 19.39 -6.46 3.06
N TYR A 155 18.64 -7.16 3.91
CA TYR A 155 18.75 -8.58 4.19
C TYR A 155 17.37 -9.24 4.19
N ARG A 156 17.29 -10.50 3.73
CA ARG A 156 16.07 -11.31 3.66
C ARG A 156 15.56 -11.72 5.05
N ASP A 157 16.47 -11.92 6.00
CA ASP A 157 16.17 -12.48 7.32
C ASP A 157 16.66 -11.58 8.48
N THR A 158 16.24 -11.93 9.69
CA THR A 158 16.63 -11.27 10.95
C THR A 158 18.09 -11.50 11.33
N GLY A 159 18.71 -12.57 10.82
CA GLY A 159 20.08 -12.99 11.13
C GLY A 159 21.14 -12.15 10.43
N ARG A 160 20.80 -11.47 9.33
CA ARG A 160 21.72 -10.63 8.52
C ARG A 160 22.99 -11.37 8.12
N SER A 161 22.84 -12.67 7.85
CA SER A 161 23.95 -13.48 7.37
C SER A 161 24.37 -13.02 5.97
N ALA A 162 25.63 -13.25 5.59
CA ALA A 162 26.13 -12.86 4.27
C ALA A 162 25.31 -13.49 3.13
N GLY A 163 24.80 -14.73 3.31
CA GLY A 163 23.90 -15.40 2.35
C GLY A 163 22.48 -14.81 2.27
N ALA A 164 22.06 -14.07 3.29
CA ALA A 164 20.77 -13.40 3.32
C ALA A 164 20.80 -11.97 2.77
N ARG A 165 21.98 -11.42 2.44
CA ARG A 165 22.10 -10.05 1.91
C ARG A 165 21.43 -9.93 0.54
N ILE A 166 20.50 -8.99 0.43
CA ILE A 166 19.81 -8.63 -0.82
C ILE A 166 20.71 -7.68 -1.61
N GLY A 167 21.24 -6.65 -0.96
CA GLY A 167 22.11 -5.66 -1.60
C GLY A 167 22.42 -4.49 -0.68
N ALA A 168 23.28 -3.58 -1.17
CA ALA A 168 23.58 -2.30 -0.52
C ALA A 168 23.35 -1.17 -1.51
N TYR A 169 22.72 -0.08 -1.05
CA TYR A 169 22.19 0.98 -1.89
C TYR A 169 22.57 2.34 -1.33
N THR A 170 23.12 3.22 -2.17
CA THR A 170 23.44 4.60 -1.77
C THR A 170 22.45 5.55 -2.44
N LEU A 171 21.41 5.96 -1.70
CA LEU A 171 20.25 6.63 -2.31
C LEU A 171 20.55 8.04 -2.86
N GLY A 172 21.60 8.68 -2.36
CA GLY A 172 22.07 10.00 -2.77
C GLY A 172 21.03 11.13 -2.72
N GLY A 173 21.39 12.27 -3.31
CA GLY A 173 20.52 13.45 -3.42
C GLY A 173 20.54 14.37 -2.20
N ALA A 174 19.83 15.49 -2.28
CA ALA A 174 19.85 16.57 -1.29
C ALA A 174 18.90 16.36 -0.09
N LEU A 175 18.08 15.31 -0.11
CA LEU A 175 17.12 15.03 0.96
C LEU A 175 17.80 14.31 2.13
N THR A 176 17.29 14.50 3.34
CA THR A 176 17.58 13.61 4.48
C THR A 176 16.47 12.57 4.61
N GLY A 177 16.82 11.34 4.99
CA GLY A 177 15.84 10.28 5.14
C GLY A 177 15.22 9.81 3.82
N MET A 178 14.04 9.23 3.91
CA MET A 178 13.32 8.56 2.82
C MET A 178 11.94 9.19 2.58
N LYS A 179 11.77 10.49 2.84
CA LYS A 179 10.47 11.19 2.73
C LYS A 179 9.91 11.23 1.29
N ASP A 180 10.72 11.06 0.27
CA ASP A 180 10.31 10.87 -1.13
C ASP A 180 9.87 9.41 -1.40
N CYS A 181 10.40 8.46 -0.65
CA CYS A 181 10.25 7.02 -0.88
C CYS A 181 9.29 6.31 0.08
N ALA A 182 8.93 6.92 1.22
CA ALA A 182 8.23 6.22 2.29
C ALA A 182 7.12 7.04 2.98
N ARG A 183 6.09 6.37 3.49
CA ARG A 183 5.06 6.95 4.37
C ARG A 183 4.77 6.03 5.55
N TYR A 184 4.21 6.60 6.62
CA TYR A 184 3.61 5.80 7.69
C TYR A 184 2.13 5.54 7.42
N VAL A 185 1.65 4.37 7.81
CA VAL A 185 0.24 4.02 7.87
C VAL A 185 -0.15 3.77 9.32
N LEU A 186 -0.96 4.65 9.89
CA LEU A 186 -1.49 4.45 11.23
C LEU A 186 -2.75 3.59 11.16
N ILE A 187 -2.76 2.55 11.99
CA ILE A 187 -3.87 1.61 12.15
C ILE A 187 -4.42 1.77 13.58
N PRO A 188 -5.75 1.80 13.78
CA PRO A 188 -6.35 2.10 15.08
C PRO A 188 -6.11 0.96 16.07
N LYS A 189 -5.39 1.24 17.16
CA LYS A 189 -5.30 0.32 18.31
C LYS A 189 -6.65 0.16 18.99
N GLU A 190 -7.49 1.18 19.00
CA GLU A 190 -8.78 1.23 19.70
C GLU A 190 -9.87 1.81 18.79
N LEU A 191 -11.12 1.44 19.02
CA LEU A 191 -12.26 1.97 18.25
C LEU A 191 -12.61 3.43 18.58
N SER A 192 -11.93 4.02 19.58
CA SER A 192 -12.12 5.42 19.98
C SER A 192 -11.84 6.41 18.86
N TRP A 193 -11.09 6.02 17.82
CA TRP A 193 -10.93 6.82 16.60
C TRP A 193 -12.22 6.99 15.82
N SER A 194 -13.16 6.04 15.94
CA SER A 194 -14.44 6.09 15.21
C SER A 194 -15.37 7.20 15.67
N SER A 195 -15.16 7.80 16.85
CA SER A 195 -15.86 9.03 17.26
C SER A 195 -15.39 10.24 16.44
N ALA A 196 -14.20 10.17 15.84
CA ALA A 196 -13.77 11.06 14.77
C ALA A 196 -14.16 10.46 13.42
N TRP A 197 -15.48 10.26 13.24
CA TRP A 197 -16.15 9.62 12.09
C TRP A 197 -15.73 10.15 10.71
N TYR A 198 -15.11 11.32 10.65
CA TYR A 198 -14.53 11.90 9.44
C TYR A 198 -13.28 11.17 8.91
N TRP A 199 -12.59 10.39 9.75
CA TRP A 199 -11.33 9.74 9.36
C TRP A 199 -11.56 8.28 8.99
N ALA A 200 -10.93 7.82 7.90
CA ALA A 200 -10.83 6.40 7.61
C ALA A 200 -9.95 5.69 8.68
N PRO A 201 -10.14 4.38 8.95
CA PRO A 201 -9.33 3.63 9.91
C PRO A 201 -7.85 3.61 9.54
N TYR A 202 -7.51 3.54 8.25
CA TYR A 202 -6.13 3.53 7.76
C TYR A 202 -5.71 4.93 7.34
N LEU A 203 -4.81 5.55 8.11
CA LEU A 203 -4.36 6.92 7.87
C LEU A 203 -2.89 6.97 7.47
N VAL A 204 -2.63 7.49 6.28
CA VAL A 204 -1.31 7.65 5.69
C VAL A 204 -0.80 9.07 5.96
N GLY A 205 0.49 9.20 6.26
CA GLY A 205 1.12 10.50 6.35
C GLY A 205 2.61 10.46 6.65
N TRP A 206 3.18 11.65 6.85
CA TRP A 206 4.58 11.82 7.21
C TRP A 206 4.70 12.88 8.32
N PRO A 207 5.65 12.75 9.26
CA PRO A 207 5.93 13.78 10.24
C PRO A 207 6.47 15.07 9.61
N PRO A 208 6.08 16.27 10.12
CA PRO A 208 6.64 17.52 9.63
C PRO A 208 8.13 17.66 9.94
N SER A 209 8.62 16.99 10.99
CA SER A 209 10.02 16.95 11.42
C SER A 209 10.34 15.63 12.14
N SER A 210 11.62 15.28 12.22
CA SER A 210 12.10 14.08 12.94
C SER A 210 11.80 14.09 14.44
N SER A 211 11.62 15.28 15.03
CA SER A 211 11.22 15.44 16.43
C SER A 211 9.70 15.28 16.67
N SER A 212 8.87 15.50 15.65
CA SER A 212 7.41 15.44 15.80
C SER A 212 6.90 14.02 15.65
N PRO A 213 6.14 13.47 16.61
CA PRO A 213 5.48 12.17 16.43
C PRO A 213 4.19 12.27 15.59
N ARG A 214 3.77 13.48 15.17
CA ARG A 214 2.50 13.67 14.48
C ARG A 214 2.65 13.56 12.96
N ILE A 215 1.78 12.80 12.30
CA ILE A 215 1.68 12.79 10.83
C ILE A 215 0.77 13.94 10.36
N ARG A 216 1.18 14.69 9.32
CA ARG A 216 0.40 15.83 8.80
C ARG A 216 0.49 16.01 7.27
N PRO A 217 -0.65 16.33 6.61
CA PRO A 217 -2.01 16.03 7.07
C PRO A 217 -2.25 14.51 7.05
N PRO A 218 -2.91 13.92 8.06
CA PRO A 218 -3.34 12.53 7.98
C PRO A 218 -4.34 12.38 6.82
N THR A 219 -4.13 11.40 5.95
CA THR A 219 -4.98 11.16 4.77
C THR A 219 -5.40 9.70 4.74
N GLY A 220 -6.67 9.39 4.49
CA GLY A 220 -7.11 8.00 4.33
C GLY A 220 -6.34 7.28 3.22
N ILE A 221 -6.02 6.00 3.40
CA ILE A 221 -5.23 5.22 2.42
C ILE A 221 -5.84 5.24 1.01
N VAL A 222 -7.16 5.11 0.90
CA VAL A 222 -7.90 5.20 -0.37
C VAL A 222 -7.64 6.54 -1.05
N HIS A 223 -7.79 7.64 -0.31
CA HIS A 223 -7.59 8.98 -0.84
C HIS A 223 -6.12 9.25 -1.19
N ALA A 224 -5.17 8.71 -0.41
CA ALA A 224 -3.75 8.79 -0.74
C ALA A 224 -3.45 8.09 -2.07
N ILE A 225 -4.00 6.89 -2.29
CA ILE A 225 -3.86 6.14 -3.54
C ILE A 225 -4.50 6.90 -4.72
N GLN A 226 -5.72 7.42 -4.54
CA GLN A 226 -6.38 8.23 -5.57
C GLN A 226 -5.53 9.45 -5.96
N ARG A 227 -4.95 10.15 -4.99
CA ARG A 227 -4.05 11.28 -5.26
C ARG A 227 -2.75 10.84 -5.95
N ALA A 228 -2.22 9.68 -5.62
CA ALA A 228 -1.08 9.11 -6.32
C ALA A 228 -1.42 8.85 -7.79
N ALA A 229 -2.57 8.22 -8.08
CA ALA A 229 -3.00 7.92 -9.45
C ALA A 229 -3.35 9.18 -10.26
N VAL A 230 -4.07 10.14 -9.67
CA VAL A 230 -4.56 11.32 -10.38
C VAL A 230 -3.45 12.35 -10.60
N ALA A 231 -2.63 12.59 -9.58
CA ALA A 231 -1.68 13.71 -9.56
C ALA A 231 -0.21 13.29 -9.46
N GLN A 232 0.10 11.99 -9.49
CA GLN A 232 1.45 11.44 -9.32
C GLN A 232 2.17 12.00 -8.08
N ALA A 233 1.38 12.31 -7.04
CA ALA A 233 1.82 13.14 -5.93
C ALA A 233 2.48 12.36 -4.77
N ILE A 234 2.54 11.03 -4.85
CA ILE A 234 3.06 10.16 -3.77
C ILE A 234 3.90 9.04 -4.37
N GLY A 235 5.05 8.79 -3.72
CA GLY A 235 6.04 7.82 -4.15
C GLY A 235 7.15 8.47 -4.97
N ARG A 236 8.20 7.70 -5.23
CA ARG A 236 9.34 8.11 -6.06
C ARG A 236 9.33 7.30 -7.35
N THR A 237 9.59 7.98 -8.47
CA THR A 237 9.66 7.38 -9.81
C THR A 237 10.59 6.17 -9.84
N LEU A 238 10.18 5.15 -10.59
CA LEU A 238 10.93 3.94 -10.84
C LEU A 238 11.34 3.90 -12.32
N ASN A 239 12.64 3.78 -12.55
CA ASN A 239 13.17 3.52 -13.89
C ASN A 239 12.91 2.05 -14.26
N ASP A 240 12.85 1.79 -15.57
CA ASP A 240 12.81 0.43 -16.09
C ASP A 240 14.09 -0.34 -15.78
N ARG A 241 13.99 -1.68 -15.83
CA ARG A 241 15.08 -2.59 -15.41
C ARG A 241 16.36 -2.44 -16.25
N ASP A 242 16.22 -2.02 -17.49
CA ASP A 242 17.31 -1.71 -18.42
C ASP A 242 17.96 -0.34 -18.16
N GLN A 243 17.32 0.52 -17.35
CA GLN A 243 17.73 1.90 -17.06
C GLN A 243 18.08 2.13 -15.57
N LEU A 244 18.52 1.08 -14.87
CA LEU A 244 18.85 1.15 -13.44
C LEU A 244 20.19 1.80 -13.13
N LYS A 245 21.07 1.95 -14.13
CA LYS A 245 22.40 2.52 -13.93
C LYS A 245 22.28 3.95 -13.37
N GLY A 246 22.76 4.14 -12.15
CA GLY A 246 22.72 5.43 -11.44
C GLY A 246 21.42 5.71 -10.68
N CYS A 247 20.43 4.80 -10.66
CA CYS A 247 19.19 4.96 -9.90
C CYS A 247 19.05 3.88 -8.82
N GLU A 248 19.77 4.08 -7.71
CA GLU A 248 19.86 3.13 -6.59
C GLU A 248 18.51 2.84 -5.93
N TRP A 249 17.59 3.81 -5.94
CA TRP A 249 16.20 3.59 -5.51
C TRP A 249 15.48 2.57 -6.38
N SER A 250 15.55 2.72 -7.71
CA SER A 250 14.89 1.78 -8.62
C SER A 250 15.52 0.40 -8.51
N ARG A 251 16.85 0.34 -8.44
CA ARG A 251 17.58 -0.93 -8.23
C ARG A 251 17.11 -1.64 -6.96
N MET A 252 17.07 -0.92 -5.83
CA MET A 252 16.56 -1.46 -4.57
C MET A 252 15.14 -1.99 -4.68
N VAL A 253 14.24 -1.24 -5.32
CA VAL A 253 12.85 -1.68 -5.50
C VAL A 253 12.76 -2.93 -6.38
N TRP A 254 13.52 -3.02 -7.46
CA TRP A 254 13.52 -4.22 -8.31
C TRP A 254 14.11 -5.43 -7.63
N ASP A 255 15.18 -5.25 -6.86
CA ASP A 255 15.80 -6.30 -6.05
C ASP A 255 14.82 -6.79 -4.95
N LEU A 256 14.00 -5.88 -4.39
CA LEU A 256 12.93 -6.22 -3.46
C LEU A 256 11.74 -6.95 -4.11
N LEU A 257 11.56 -6.88 -5.44
CA LEU A 257 10.39 -7.40 -6.15
C LEU A 257 10.49 -8.85 -6.62
N GLY A 258 11.69 -9.43 -6.82
CA GLY A 258 11.95 -10.86 -7.16
C GLY A 258 10.94 -11.62 -8.06
N ASP A 259 10.90 -12.97 -7.98
CA ASP A 259 9.90 -13.85 -8.61
C ASP A 259 9.26 -14.85 -7.62
N TYR A 260 7.92 -14.93 -7.53
CA TYR A 260 7.17 -15.75 -6.53
C TYR A 260 5.96 -16.50 -7.10
N GLY A 261 5.83 -16.66 -8.42
CA GLY A 261 4.67 -17.34 -9.01
C GLY A 261 4.39 -18.76 -8.47
N HIS A 262 5.35 -19.38 -7.78
CA HIS A 262 5.34 -20.78 -7.35
C HIS A 262 5.29 -21.02 -5.84
N VAL A 263 5.23 -20.00 -4.97
CA VAL A 263 5.29 -20.20 -3.50
C VAL A 263 3.91 -20.15 -2.83
N ILE A 264 3.60 -21.15 -2.01
CA ILE A 264 2.37 -21.26 -1.20
C ILE A 264 2.70 -21.02 0.28
N MET A 265 1.91 -20.21 0.99
CA MET A 265 2.16 -19.92 2.41
C MET A 265 1.49 -20.95 3.34
N ALA A 266 2.30 -21.78 4.01
CA ALA A 266 1.79 -22.80 4.94
C ALA A 266 1.14 -22.21 6.21
N GLY A 267 1.61 -21.06 6.72
CA GLY A 267 1.19 -20.49 8.01
C GLY A 267 -0.17 -19.77 8.05
N TYR A 268 -0.88 -19.67 6.92
CA TYR A 268 -2.08 -18.82 6.77
C TYR A 268 -3.20 -19.50 5.97
N GLY A 269 -3.46 -20.78 6.23
CA GLY A 269 -4.54 -21.52 5.57
C GLY A 269 -4.29 -21.81 4.08
N GLY A 270 -3.02 -21.91 3.67
CA GLY A 270 -2.66 -22.29 2.30
C GLY A 270 -2.99 -21.25 1.23
N GLN A 271 -3.18 -19.98 1.61
CA GLN A 271 -3.58 -18.92 0.68
C GLN A 271 -2.55 -18.75 -0.46
N ARG A 272 -3.06 -18.48 -1.67
CA ARG A 272 -2.23 -18.04 -2.79
C ARG A 272 -1.47 -16.77 -2.39
N ARG A 273 -0.17 -16.76 -2.66
CA ARG A 273 0.69 -15.61 -2.37
C ARG A 273 0.33 -14.37 -3.19
N VAL A 274 -0.31 -14.59 -4.35
CA VAL A 274 -0.77 -13.56 -5.27
C VAL A 274 -2.29 -13.48 -5.26
N ASN A 275 -2.83 -12.30 -4.94
CA ASN A 275 -4.25 -11.97 -5.12
C ASN A 275 -4.38 -10.87 -6.17
N THR A 276 -5.48 -10.89 -6.92
CA THR A 276 -5.76 -9.90 -7.97
C THR A 276 -7.18 -9.38 -7.82
N SER A 277 -7.38 -8.08 -8.04
CA SER A 277 -8.73 -7.53 -8.18
C SER A 277 -9.33 -7.90 -9.54
N ALA A 278 -10.64 -7.73 -9.67
CA ALA A 278 -11.24 -7.54 -10.99
C ALA A 278 -10.71 -6.24 -11.63
N ILE A 279 -10.74 -6.17 -12.97
CA ILE A 279 -10.45 -4.94 -13.72
C ILE A 279 -11.66 -4.02 -13.58
N MET A 280 -11.42 -2.78 -13.15
CA MET A 280 -12.44 -1.77 -12.93
C MET A 280 -12.22 -0.60 -13.88
N SER A 281 -13.23 -0.25 -14.67
CA SER A 281 -13.24 0.97 -15.49
C SER A 281 -14.52 1.74 -15.23
N PHE A 282 -14.45 3.05 -15.43
CA PHE A 282 -15.64 3.90 -15.49
C PHE A 282 -15.51 4.77 -16.73
N LEU A 283 -16.60 4.89 -17.47
CA LEU A 283 -16.70 5.83 -18.58
C LEU A 283 -17.25 7.15 -18.06
N ALA A 284 -16.67 8.24 -18.52
CA ALA A 284 -17.32 9.54 -18.38
C ALA A 284 -18.55 9.51 -19.30
N SER A 285 -19.76 9.49 -18.73
CA SER A 285 -20.96 9.67 -19.56
C SER A 285 -20.85 11.01 -20.31
N PRO A 286 -21.04 11.05 -21.64
CA PRO A 286 -20.96 12.29 -22.42
C PRO A 286 -21.96 13.38 -22.02
N THR A 287 -22.94 13.07 -21.18
CA THR A 287 -24.00 13.99 -20.78
C THR A 287 -24.50 13.62 -19.40
N VAL A 288 -23.94 14.25 -18.37
CA VAL A 288 -24.72 14.68 -17.21
C VAL A 288 -24.23 16.09 -16.88
N ALA A 289 -24.76 17.09 -17.58
CA ALA A 289 -25.01 18.35 -16.92
C ALA A 289 -25.82 18.01 -15.67
N TRP A 290 -25.30 18.36 -14.50
CA TRP A 290 -25.98 18.11 -13.24
C TRP A 290 -27.24 18.98 -13.17
N ASP A 291 -28.33 18.53 -13.77
CA ASP A 291 -29.65 18.93 -13.29
C ASP A 291 -29.86 18.24 -11.95
N LEU A 292 -29.69 19.04 -10.90
CA LEU A 292 -29.97 18.64 -9.52
C LEU A 292 -31.39 18.06 -9.46
N PRO A 293 -31.59 16.82 -8.97
CA PRO A 293 -32.93 16.33 -8.75
C PRO A 293 -33.57 17.12 -7.60
N ALA A 294 -34.76 17.66 -7.86
CA ALA A 294 -35.60 18.24 -6.83
C ALA A 294 -35.82 17.23 -5.69
N PRO A 295 -35.96 17.67 -4.43
CA PRO A 295 -36.04 16.77 -3.28
C PRO A 295 -37.33 15.94 -3.37
N GLY A 296 -37.23 14.60 -3.48
CA GLY A 296 -38.42 13.75 -3.31
C GLY A 296 -38.42 12.35 -3.95
N ALA A 297 -37.52 12.01 -4.87
CA ALA A 297 -37.62 10.74 -5.59
C ALA A 297 -36.94 9.57 -4.84
N ARG A 298 -37.73 8.66 -4.26
CA ARG A 298 -37.27 7.35 -3.75
C ARG A 298 -37.09 6.36 -4.91
N ARG A 299 -35.98 5.62 -4.95
CA ARG A 299 -35.90 4.33 -5.67
C ARG A 299 -35.34 3.22 -4.76
N ARG A 300 -35.92 2.02 -4.91
CA ARG A 300 -35.59 0.78 -4.21
C ARG A 300 -34.30 0.13 -4.79
N PRO A 301 -33.53 -0.63 -4.00
CA PRO A 301 -32.39 -1.39 -4.50
C PRO A 301 -32.80 -2.76 -5.06
N THR A 302 -32.24 -3.13 -6.21
CA THR A 302 -32.31 -4.47 -6.80
C THR A 302 -31.08 -5.31 -6.43
N LEU A 303 -31.27 -6.63 -6.45
CA LEU A 303 -30.42 -7.70 -5.90
C LEU A 303 -28.97 -7.72 -6.38
N GLY A 304 -28.05 -8.06 -5.47
CA GLY A 304 -26.65 -8.38 -5.74
C GLY A 304 -26.40 -9.86 -6.07
N PRO A 305 -25.24 -10.21 -6.65
CA PRO A 305 -24.90 -11.58 -7.01
C PRO A 305 -24.45 -12.45 -5.82
N ARG A 306 -24.65 -13.77 -5.97
CA ARG A 306 -24.51 -14.82 -4.95
C ARG A 306 -23.10 -15.43 -4.99
N MET A 307 -22.39 -15.48 -3.85
CA MET A 307 -21.10 -16.17 -3.70
C MET A 307 -21.29 -17.62 -3.18
N VAL A 308 -20.50 -18.56 -3.70
CA VAL A 308 -20.42 -19.97 -3.26
C VAL A 308 -19.08 -20.18 -2.53
N ALA A 309 -19.10 -20.89 -1.40
CA ALA A 309 -17.91 -21.14 -0.56
C ALA A 309 -17.17 -22.43 -1.00
N PRO A 310 -15.83 -22.49 -0.90
CA PRO A 310 -15.08 -23.73 -1.11
C PRO A 310 -14.92 -24.56 0.19
N PRO A 311 -14.70 -25.89 0.09
CA PRO A 311 -14.66 -26.82 1.21
C PRO A 311 -13.28 -26.87 1.90
N PRO A 312 -13.18 -27.45 3.12
CA PRO A 312 -11.92 -27.64 3.82
C PRO A 312 -11.27 -28.99 3.48
N ASP A 313 -9.93 -29.08 3.52
CA ASP A 313 -9.22 -30.05 4.38
C ASP A 313 -7.69 -30.16 4.19
N ARG A 314 -7.06 -30.50 5.33
CA ARG A 314 -5.83 -31.30 5.60
C ARG A 314 -4.42 -30.68 5.63
N GLU A 315 -3.76 -30.97 6.76
CA GLU A 315 -2.37 -30.70 7.15
C GLU A 315 -1.35 -31.50 6.32
N THR A 316 -0.13 -30.96 6.10
CA THR A 316 1.26 -31.49 6.36
C THR A 316 2.30 -30.69 5.50
N PRO A 317 3.62 -30.92 5.60
CA PRO A 317 4.64 -30.29 6.45
C PRO A 317 5.44 -29.12 5.80
N ALA A 318 6.30 -28.48 6.61
CA ALA A 318 7.18 -27.37 6.25
C ALA A 318 8.23 -27.72 5.17
N VAL A 319 8.39 -26.83 4.19
CA VAL A 319 9.44 -26.88 3.16
C VAL A 319 10.35 -25.66 3.33
N THR A 320 11.65 -25.93 3.35
CA THR A 320 12.79 -25.00 3.40
C THR A 320 12.85 -24.10 2.15
N LEU A 321 13.13 -22.81 2.35
CA LEU A 321 13.23 -21.78 1.33
C LEU A 321 14.69 -21.55 0.88
N ASP A 322 14.96 -21.75 -0.41
CA ASP A 322 16.02 -21.16 -1.26
C ASP A 322 15.41 -21.13 -2.68
N ASP A 323 15.49 -20.12 -3.56
CA ASP A 323 16.23 -18.87 -3.65
C ASP A 323 15.43 -17.90 -4.56
N GLY A 324 15.35 -16.60 -4.23
CA GLY A 324 15.16 -15.54 -5.25
C GLY A 324 13.80 -14.81 -5.45
N GLY A 325 12.87 -14.76 -4.49
CA GLY A 325 11.63 -13.96 -4.65
C GLY A 325 11.51 -12.66 -3.84
N PRO A 326 10.42 -11.85 -3.99
CA PRO A 326 10.31 -10.54 -3.35
C PRO A 326 10.56 -10.54 -1.85
N ALA A 327 11.49 -9.74 -1.37
CA ALA A 327 11.77 -9.71 0.06
C ALA A 327 10.68 -8.99 0.87
N ILE A 328 9.70 -8.32 0.22
CA ILE A 328 8.69 -7.46 0.85
C ILE A 328 7.29 -7.67 0.28
N SER A 329 6.26 -7.63 1.14
CA SER A 329 4.85 -7.56 0.72
C SER A 329 4.65 -6.41 -0.26
N VAL A 330 3.94 -6.64 -1.37
CA VAL A 330 3.73 -5.63 -2.42
C VAL A 330 2.26 -5.55 -2.84
N ILE A 331 1.80 -4.33 -3.16
CA ILE A 331 0.58 -4.08 -3.92
C ILE A 331 0.94 -3.24 -5.15
N VAL A 332 0.65 -3.76 -6.34
CA VAL A 332 0.83 -3.10 -7.63
C VAL A 332 -0.53 -2.62 -8.13
N ILE A 333 -0.65 -1.33 -8.42
CA ILE A 333 -1.82 -0.71 -9.05
C ILE A 333 -1.47 -0.45 -10.50
N THR A 334 -2.18 -1.13 -11.39
CA THR A 334 -2.04 -0.95 -12.83
C THR A 334 -3.16 -0.04 -13.32
N VAL A 335 -2.79 1.05 -13.98
CA VAL A 335 -3.70 1.99 -14.62
C VAL A 335 -3.44 1.96 -16.11
N ARG A 336 -4.43 1.64 -16.92
CA ARG A 336 -4.35 1.65 -18.38
C ARG A 336 -5.29 2.72 -18.92
N ALA A 337 -4.75 3.65 -19.71
CA ALA A 337 -5.56 4.64 -20.40
C ALA A 337 -6.57 3.93 -21.33
N LEU A 338 -7.82 4.40 -21.33
CA LEU A 338 -8.84 3.93 -22.26
C LEU A 338 -8.84 4.81 -23.51
N ASP A 339 -8.92 4.17 -24.67
CA ASP A 339 -9.05 4.86 -25.95
C ASP A 339 -10.44 5.50 -26.12
N SER A 340 -10.69 6.16 -27.25
CA SER A 340 -11.98 6.82 -27.53
C SER A 340 -13.12 5.85 -27.92
N GLU A 341 -12.81 4.64 -28.36
CA GLU A 341 -13.77 3.60 -28.76
C GLU A 341 -14.20 2.75 -27.56
N GLU A 342 -13.26 2.32 -26.71
CA GLU A 342 -13.47 1.71 -25.40
C GLU A 342 -14.24 2.64 -24.44
N ARG A 343 -14.29 3.95 -24.72
CA ARG A 343 -15.12 4.92 -24.01
C ARG A 343 -16.61 4.88 -24.34
N ARG A 344 -17.04 4.03 -25.27
CA ARG A 344 -18.43 3.98 -25.75
C ARG A 344 -19.20 2.72 -25.33
N GLU A 345 -18.53 1.69 -24.80
CA GLU A 345 -19.13 0.41 -24.37
C GLU A 345 -19.43 0.34 -22.86
#